data_AF-A0AAN5CRH7-F1
#
_entry.id   AF-A0AAN5CRH7-F1
#
_cell.length_a   1.000
_cell.length_b   1.000
_cell.length_c   1.000
_cell.angle_alpha   90.00
_cell.angle_beta   90.00
_cell.angle_gamma   90.00
#
_symmetry.space_group_name_H-M   'P 1'
#
loop_
_entity.id
_entity.type
_entity.pdbx_description
1 polymer ?
#
loop_
_entity_poly.entity_id
_entity_poly.type
_entity_poly.pdbx_seq_one_letter_code
_entity_poly.pdbx_strand_id
1 'polypeptide(L)' 'ENGDLLTFMRKRRVYMIENPDDKDTGVIITIKNQLMFAIQIAYGLEYITSQGFIHRDIAARNILVDR' A
#
# COMPACT_ATOMS: atom_id res chain seq x y z
N GLU A 1 6.82 9.97 -4.59
CA GLU A 1 6.91 10.17 -3.12
C GLU A 1 5.53 10.25 -2.45
N ASN A 2 4.90 9.11 -2.19
CA ASN A 2 3.55 9.04 -1.62
C ASN A 2 3.55 8.76 -0.10
N GLY A 3 4.74 8.69 0.52
CA GLY A 3 4.93 8.38 1.93
C GLY A 3 4.77 6.89 2.23
N ASP A 4 4.45 6.56 3.48
CA ASP A 4 4.20 5.19 3.91
C ASP A 4 2.80 4.70 3.52
N LEU A 5 2.65 3.38 3.34
CA LEU A 5 1.41 2.74 2.91
C LEU A 5 0.27 2.96 3.92
N LEU A 6 0.53 2.99 5.23
CA LEU A 6 -0.51 3.24 6.23
C LEU A 6 -1.15 4.62 6.03
N THR A 7 -0.33 5.67 5.93
CA THR A 7 -0.79 7.04 5.68
C THR A 7 -1.46 7.15 4.32
N PHE A 8 -0.89 6.53 3.29
CA PHE A 8 -1.43 6.50 1.93
C PHE A 8 -2.84 5.92 1.86
N MET A 9 -3.07 4.76 2.49
CA MET A 9 -4.35 4.07 2.52
C MET A 9 -5.39 4.88 3.30
N ARG A 10 -5.00 5.47 4.43
CA ARG A 10 -5.91 6.27 5.28
C ARG A 10 -6.44 7.51 4.55
N LYS A 11 -5.57 8.24 3.84
CA LYS A 11 -5.97 9.42 3.06
C LYS A 11 -7.03 9.08 2.02
N ARG A 12 -6.83 7.97 1.29
CA ARG A 12 -7.77 7.50 0.25
C ARG A 12 -9.09 7.03 0.83
N ARG A 13 -9.05 6.33 1.97
CA ARG A 13 -10.26 5.93 2.69
C ARG A 13 -11.09 7.15 3.11
N VAL A 14 -10.46 8.17 3.69
CA VAL A 14 -11.14 9.41 4.08
C VAL A 14 -11.77 10.08 2.86
N TYR A 15 -11.02 10.22 1.78
CA TYR A 15 -11.51 10.77 0.52
C TYR A 15 -12.77 10.06 0.00
N MET A 16 -12.74 8.72 -0.03
CA MET A 16 -13.86 7.90 -0.52
C MET A 16 -15.11 7.99 0.36
N ILE A 17 -14.94 8.24 1.67
CA ILE A 17 -16.07 8.44 2.59
C ILE A 17 -16.69 9.83 2.39
N GLU A 18 -15.85 10.85 2.19
CA GLU A 18 -16.29 12.24 1.97
C GLU A 18 -16.89 12.46 0.57
N ASN A 19 -16.49 11.66 -0.42
CA ASN A 19 -16.87 11.80 -1.83
C ASN A 19 -17.36 10.46 -2.42
N PRO A 20 -18.54 9.96 -2.00
CA PRO A 20 -19.01 8.62 -2.36
C PRO A 20 -19.31 8.42 -3.85
N ASP A 21 -19.65 9.50 -4.56
CA ASP A 21 -20.02 9.46 -6.00
C ASP A 21 -18.84 9.76 -6.94
N ASP A 22 -17.69 10.16 -6.39
CA ASP A 22 -16.49 10.41 -7.17
C ASP A 22 -15.91 9.09 -7.71
N LYS A 23 -15.39 9.13 -8.94
CA LYS A 23 -14.80 7.99 -9.66
C LYS A 23 -13.37 8.27 -10.10
N ASP A 24 -12.73 9.33 -9.61
CA ASP A 24 -11.33 9.62 -9.89
C ASP A 24 -10.42 8.49 -9.37
N THR A 25 -9.89 7.73 -10.32
CA THR A 25 -9.02 6.58 -10.07
C THR A 25 -7.64 6.96 -9.53
N GLY A 26 -7.25 8.24 -9.57
CA GLY A 26 -5.99 8.72 -8.98
C GLY A 26 -6.04 8.79 -7.44
N VAL A 27 -7.23 8.97 -6.89
CA VAL A 27 -7.48 9.17 -5.44
C VAL A 27 -8.26 8.02 -4.82
N ILE A 28 -9.01 7.25 -5.61
CA ILE A 28 -9.73 6.06 -5.14
C ILE A 28 -8.78 4.88 -5.03
N ILE A 29 -9.02 4.03 -4.03
CA ILE A 29 -8.34 2.74 -3.91
C ILE A 29 -9.29 1.58 -4.11
N THR A 30 -9.07 0.81 -5.16
CA THR A 30 -9.87 -0.38 -5.46
C THR A 30 -9.29 -1.63 -4.78
N ILE A 31 -10.09 -2.69 -4.72
CA ILE A 31 -9.61 -4.03 -4.28
C ILE A 31 -8.43 -4.49 -5.14
N LYS A 32 -8.47 -4.22 -6.45
CA LYS A 32 -7.37 -4.55 -7.37
C LYS A 32 -6.08 -3.85 -6.94
N ASN A 33 -6.13 -2.57 -6.57
CA ASN A 33 -4.94 -1.85 -6.09
C ASN A 33 -4.42 -2.44 -4.76
N GLN A 34 -5.31 -2.80 -3.84
CA GLN A 34 -4.92 -3.41 -2.56
C GLN A 34 -4.22 -4.77 -2.75
N LEU A 35 -4.75 -5.59 -3.67
CA LEU A 35 -4.11 -6.86 -4.04
C LEU A 35 -2.73 -6.64 -4.68
N MET A 36 -2.58 -5.63 -5.54
CA MET A 36 -1.29 -5.30 -6.12
C MET A 36 -0.25 -4.92 -5.04
N PHE A 37 -0.64 -4.14 -4.03
CA PHE A 37 0.25 -3.87 -2.89
C PHE A 37 0.64 -5.15 -2.15
N ALA A 38 -0.32 -6.02 -1.84
CA ALA A 38 -0.06 -7.28 -1.15
C ALA A 38 0.91 -8.18 -1.93
N ILE A 39 0.71 -8.31 -3.25
CA ILE A 39 1.57 -9.12 -4.13
C ILE A 39 2.99 -8.55 -4.18
N GLN A 40 3.14 -7.23 -4.37
CA GLN A 40 4.46 -6.60 -4.44
C GLN A 40 5.21 -6.72 -3.10
N ILE A 41 4.52 -6.52 -1.98
CA ILE A 41 5.09 -6.71 -0.64
C ILE A 41 5.52 -8.17 -0.46
N ALA A 42 4.71 -9.14 -0.88
CA ALA A 42 5.05 -10.55 -0.79
C ALA A 42 6.31 -10.90 -1.60
N TYR A 43 6.45 -10.40 -2.83
CA TYR A 43 7.67 -10.59 -3.62
C TYR A 43 8.90 -9.93 -2.98
N GLY A 44 8.75 -8.73 -2.41
CA GLY A 44 9.84 -8.08 -1.67
C GLY A 44 10.27 -8.89 -0.44
N LEU A 45 9.31 -9.46 0.29
CA LEU A 45 9.56 -10.30 1.47
C LEU A 45 10.19 -11.65 1.09
N GLU A 46 9.75 -12.26 0.00
CA GLU A 46 10.37 -13.47 -0.55
C GLU A 46 11.83 -13.22 -0.89
N TYR A 47 12.12 -12.11 -1.58
CA TYR A 47 13.47 -11.72 -1.93
C TYR A 47 14.36 -11.56 -0.69
N ILE A 48 13.98 -10.72 0.29
CA ILE A 48 14.85 -10.51 1.46
C ILE A 48 15.04 -11.79 2.28
N THR A 49 14.01 -12.64 2.35
CA THR A 49 14.09 -13.94 3.04
C THR A 49 15.08 -14.86 2.32
N SER A 50 15.07 -14.88 0.98
CA SER A 50 16.04 -15.64 0.17
C SER A 50 17.50 -15.20 0.41
N GLN A 51 17.70 -13.94 0.83
CA GLN A 51 19.00 -13.37 1.17
C GLN A 51 19.39 -13.59 2.65
N GLY A 52 18.59 -14.34 3.42
CA GLY A 52 18.84 -14.61 4.84
C GLY A 52 18.46 -13.46 5.78
N PHE A 53 17.75 -12.43 5.30
CA PHE A 53 17.30 -11.31 6.12
C PHE A 53 15.88 -11.54 6.64
N ILE A 54 15.70 -11.33 7.95
CA ILE A 54 14.39 -11.28 8.60
C ILE A 54 14.05 -9.81 8.84
N HIS A 55 12.93 -9.33 8.30
CA HIS A 55 12.51 -7.93 8.45
C HIS A 55 12.14 -7.56 9.90
N ARG A 56 11.57 -8.49 10.67
CA ARG A 56 11.15 -8.36 12.10
C ARG A 56 10.06 -7.34 12.43
N ASP A 57 9.78 -6.38 11.56
CA ASP A 57 8.72 -5.39 11.74
C ASP A 57 7.97 -5.12 10.42
N ILE A 58 7.28 -6.14 9.93
CA ILE A 58 6.47 -6.01 8.72
C ILE A 58 5.16 -5.31 9.11
N ALA A 59 5.03 -4.05 8.73
CA ALA A 59 3.86 -3.23 8.98
C ALA A 59 3.67 -2.20 7.87
N ALA A 60 2.42 -1.79 7.59
CA ALA A 60 2.12 -0.83 6.52
C ALA A 60 2.85 0.52 6.68
N ARG A 61 3.20 0.92 7.91
CA ARG A 61 4.02 2.13 8.17
C ARG A 61 5.48 2.03 7.69
N ASN A 62 5.98 0.80 7.50
CA ASN A 62 7.35 0.50 7.06
C ASN A 62 7.41 0.16 5.57
N ILE A 63 6.29 0.25 4.85
CA ILE A 63 6.22 0.06 3.40
C ILE A 63 6.09 1.44 2.76
N LEU A 64 7.02 1.80 1.89
CA LEU A 64 6.97 3.05 1.13
C LEU A 64 6.19 2.85 -0.18
N VAL A 65 5.43 3.86 -0.56
CA VAL A 65 4.68 3.88 -1.82
C VAL A 65 5.29 4.95 -2.74
N ASP A 66 5.50 4.57 -3.99
CA ASP A 66 5.91 5.51 -5.04
C ASP A 66 4.89 5.56 -6.20
N ARG A 67 5.16 6.34 -7.25
CA ARG A 67 4.28 6.53 -8.41
C ARG A 67 4.03 5.25 -9.20
#